data_AF-A0AAN5AYG3-F1
#
_entry.id   AF-A0AAN5AYG3-F1
#
_cell.length_a   1.000
_cell.length_b   1.000
_cell.length_c   1.000
_cell.angle_alpha   90.00
_cell.angle_beta   90.00
_cell.angle_gamma   90.00
#
_symmetry.space_group_name_H-M   'P 1'
#
loop_
_entity.id
_entity.type
_entity.pdbx_description
1 polymer ?
#
loop_
_entity_poly.entity_id
_entity_poly.type
_entity_poly.pdbx_seq_one_letter_code
_entity_poly.pdbx_strand_id
1 'polypeptide(L)'
;MKVYINENQYLSDVLPVIPSNTVLRKKITGCGATRGEIKANRHSIIIEPNVPVIKGKCSKHGEDNLFGVHEGVYTTHVVAYLRQSMKANKLFKILATPESFQKVKEAFEILGVNMHEECFLLFDECHKIVKDVDYREDITLPFDDFFQFKNKALVSATLVEFSDPRFKSFEVVEIEPTYDVRKTLHFCPTNNVLEATKKVIEHIGSGKICFFINSTDVIDSMMNALGIKEESTVFCAPKSVERLNERGFMNARDNWSEDNMKRYNFFTSRFFCALDIEMEERPHVIMVTDLSHATHSMLDPRTDVWQIAGRFRNGISGIYHVASFNSNYTVQSVADLKEQVTIMENVYYYLLNQYNHASSRNARIVYMDTLKSHPYKKFLDKEDRKNWSVIDNYVDEGLVTSMYNSEKELRGGYERVGLYKVVPVKGGYYKASEKLDKLTVPSKFKSIKEKKKAIVEQLEAIKDMDTELKRQWRDSLHATDPCIVEAHELLGKEVIEKLAYSNQKIKEAMIVERYKRKTTSTAFIELMKNTFHVGAKYEVERVKTTILSIHEKLDIAPLRKVTAHTINELFETRETWVGKASKRKRALYIVKAKV
;
A
#
# COMPACT_ATOMS: atom_id res chain seq x y z
N MET A 1 2.16 -15.51 -35.33
CA MET A 1 1.92 -14.59 -36.47
C MET A 1 2.17 -13.15 -36.03
N LYS A 2 2.78 -12.32 -36.88
CA LYS A 2 2.91 -10.88 -36.65
C LYS A 2 1.95 -10.12 -37.56
N VAL A 3 1.23 -9.15 -37.02
CA VAL A 3 0.31 -8.27 -37.76
C VAL A 3 0.72 -6.83 -37.48
N TYR A 4 0.99 -6.07 -38.53
CA TYR A 4 1.44 -4.69 -38.39
C TYR A 4 0.27 -3.74 -38.29
N ILE A 5 0.38 -2.73 -37.41
CA ILE A 5 -0.63 -1.68 -37.25
C ILE A 5 0.03 -0.30 -37.38
N ASN A 6 -0.54 0.55 -38.23
CA ASN A 6 -0.09 1.92 -38.39
C ASN A 6 -0.70 2.85 -37.35
N GLU A 7 -0.13 4.04 -37.23
CA GLU A 7 -0.68 5.08 -36.36
C GLU A 7 -2.12 5.42 -36.78
N ASN A 8 -2.99 5.67 -35.81
CA ASN A 8 -4.43 5.94 -35.98
C ASN A 8 -5.29 4.78 -36.55
N GLN A 9 -4.74 3.58 -36.73
CA GLN A 9 -5.55 2.40 -37.03
C GLN A 9 -6.07 1.73 -35.74
N TYR A 10 -7.25 1.14 -35.85
CA TYR A 10 -7.80 0.23 -34.86
C TYR A 10 -7.46 -1.23 -35.20
N LEU A 11 -7.57 -2.11 -34.21
CA LEU A 11 -7.34 -3.54 -34.40
C LEU A 11 -8.21 -4.11 -35.52
N SER A 12 -9.45 -3.67 -35.64
CA SER A 12 -10.40 -4.11 -36.68
C SER A 12 -9.93 -3.80 -38.11
N ASP A 13 -9.03 -2.83 -38.29
CA ASP A 13 -8.55 -2.43 -39.61
C ASP A 13 -7.50 -3.41 -40.16
N VAL A 14 -6.80 -4.11 -39.26
CA VAL A 14 -5.69 -5.03 -39.60
C VAL A 14 -6.01 -6.48 -39.21
N LEU A 15 -6.94 -6.68 -38.29
CA LEU A 15 -7.46 -7.95 -37.81
C LEU A 15 -8.99 -7.81 -37.58
N PRO A 16 -9.82 -7.88 -38.65
CA PRO A 16 -11.25 -7.60 -38.57
C PRO A 16 -12.02 -8.48 -37.58
N VAL A 17 -11.59 -9.73 -37.40
CA VAL A 17 -12.15 -10.68 -36.45
C VAL A 17 -11.01 -11.40 -35.75
N ILE A 18 -11.11 -11.53 -34.42
CA ILE A 18 -10.13 -12.28 -33.64
C ILE A 18 -10.26 -13.78 -33.97
N PRO A 19 -9.20 -14.44 -34.47
CA PRO A 19 -9.26 -15.86 -34.78
C PRO A 19 -9.49 -16.71 -33.53
N SER A 20 -10.11 -17.88 -33.70
CA SER A 20 -10.25 -18.84 -32.62
C SER A 20 -8.91 -19.47 -32.24
N ASN A 21 -8.81 -19.99 -31.01
CA ASN A 21 -7.63 -20.58 -30.42
C ASN A 21 -6.39 -19.68 -30.54
N THR A 22 -6.59 -18.38 -30.27
CA THR A 22 -5.53 -17.37 -30.36
C THR A 22 -5.23 -16.74 -29.01
N VAL A 23 -3.95 -16.52 -28.73
CA VAL A 23 -3.46 -15.58 -27.71
C VAL A 23 -3.01 -14.31 -28.44
N LEU A 24 -3.85 -13.28 -28.42
CA LEU A 24 -3.61 -12.01 -29.08
C LEU A 24 -2.86 -11.05 -28.16
N ARG A 25 -1.63 -10.71 -28.56
CA ARG A 25 -0.75 -9.75 -27.89
C ARG A 25 -0.82 -8.43 -28.61
N LYS A 26 -1.62 -7.49 -28.12
CA LYS A 26 -1.87 -6.22 -28.82
C LYS A 26 -0.70 -5.23 -28.75
N LYS A 27 0.20 -5.31 -27.77
CA LYS A 27 1.32 -4.36 -27.46
C LYS A 27 0.93 -2.88 -27.28
N ILE A 28 -0.17 -2.43 -27.84
CA ILE A 28 -0.75 -1.09 -27.73
C ILE A 28 -2.04 -1.14 -26.92
N THR A 29 -2.17 -0.21 -25.98
CA THR A 29 -3.39 -0.03 -25.18
C THR A 29 -4.46 0.67 -26.00
N GLY A 30 -5.71 0.27 -25.81
CA GLY A 30 -6.83 1.02 -26.36
C GLY A 30 -7.06 0.88 -27.87
N CYS A 31 -6.43 -0.08 -28.55
CA CYS A 31 -6.59 -0.34 -29.99
C CYS A 31 -7.98 -0.92 -30.39
N GLY A 32 -8.92 -1.05 -29.45
CA GLY A 32 -10.31 -1.40 -29.75
C GLY A 32 -10.61 -2.90 -29.87
N ALA A 33 -9.86 -3.78 -29.18
CA ALA A 33 -10.11 -5.23 -29.23
C ALA A 33 -11.54 -5.61 -28.80
N THR A 34 -11.97 -5.16 -27.61
CA THR A 34 -13.35 -5.35 -27.13
C THR A 34 -14.39 -4.81 -28.11
N ARG A 35 -14.16 -3.60 -28.64
CA ARG A 35 -15.06 -2.95 -29.60
C ARG A 35 -15.19 -3.75 -30.89
N GLY A 36 -14.07 -4.29 -31.39
CA GLY A 36 -14.05 -5.17 -32.56
C GLY A 36 -14.92 -6.41 -32.34
N GLU A 37 -14.80 -7.06 -31.18
CA GLU A 37 -15.59 -8.26 -30.87
C GLU A 37 -17.08 -7.96 -30.63
N ILE A 38 -17.40 -6.84 -29.97
CA ILE A 38 -18.79 -6.37 -29.79
C ILE A 38 -19.47 -6.23 -31.16
N LYS A 39 -18.74 -5.72 -32.17
CA LYS A 39 -19.24 -5.51 -33.54
C LYS A 39 -19.09 -6.71 -34.47
N ALA A 40 -18.39 -7.76 -34.06
CA ALA A 40 -18.17 -8.93 -34.90
C ALA A 40 -19.49 -9.65 -35.22
N ASN A 41 -19.62 -10.18 -36.43
CA ASN A 41 -20.84 -10.87 -36.88
C ASN A 41 -20.91 -12.33 -36.36
N ARG A 42 -20.94 -12.50 -35.03
CA ARG A 42 -21.08 -13.77 -34.31
C ARG A 42 -21.64 -13.56 -32.90
N HIS A 43 -22.16 -14.62 -32.27
CA HIS A 43 -22.49 -14.57 -30.84
C HIS A 43 -21.19 -14.48 -30.03
N SER A 44 -21.12 -13.56 -29.08
CA SER A 44 -19.89 -13.30 -28.32
C SER A 44 -20.18 -13.17 -26.83
N ILE A 45 -19.37 -13.84 -26.01
CA ILE A 45 -19.26 -13.62 -24.57
C ILE A 45 -17.85 -13.09 -24.32
N ILE A 46 -17.74 -11.93 -23.68
CA ILE A 46 -16.47 -11.30 -23.39
C ILE A 46 -16.31 -11.21 -21.87
N ILE A 47 -15.28 -11.82 -21.34
CA ILE A 47 -14.91 -11.74 -19.93
C ILE A 47 -14.04 -10.51 -19.73
N GLU A 48 -14.52 -9.63 -18.86
CA GLU A 48 -13.85 -8.39 -18.46
C GLU A 48 -13.54 -8.46 -16.96
N PRO A 49 -12.33 -8.08 -16.50
CA PRO A 49 -11.94 -8.29 -15.11
C PRO A 49 -12.74 -7.43 -14.13
N ASN A 50 -13.19 -6.22 -14.54
CA ASN A 50 -13.71 -5.22 -13.61
C ASN A 50 -15.06 -4.62 -14.05
N VAL A 51 -15.97 -4.43 -13.09
CA VAL A 51 -17.32 -3.88 -13.31
C VAL A 51 -17.33 -2.49 -13.98
N PRO A 52 -16.47 -1.51 -13.60
CA PRO A 52 -16.49 -0.19 -14.23
C PRO A 52 -16.25 -0.24 -15.75
N VAL A 53 -15.46 -1.23 -16.22
CA VAL A 53 -15.23 -1.47 -17.65
C VAL A 53 -16.53 -1.87 -18.33
N ILE A 54 -17.21 -2.87 -17.78
CA ILE A 54 -18.49 -3.37 -18.31
C ILE A 54 -19.51 -2.23 -18.38
N LYS A 55 -19.69 -1.47 -17.29
CA LYS A 55 -20.61 -0.32 -17.26
C LYS A 55 -20.26 0.73 -18.31
N GLY A 56 -18.98 1.09 -18.42
CA GLY A 56 -18.51 2.06 -19.41
C GLY A 56 -18.75 1.61 -20.85
N LYS A 57 -18.54 0.31 -21.16
CA LYS A 57 -18.79 -0.25 -22.50
C LYS A 57 -20.28 -0.36 -22.80
N CYS A 58 -21.11 -0.84 -21.86
CA CYS A 58 -22.57 -0.89 -22.03
C CYS A 58 -23.18 0.48 -22.28
N SER A 59 -22.67 1.54 -21.63
CA SER A 59 -23.14 2.91 -21.90
C SER A 59 -22.78 3.39 -23.31
N LYS A 60 -21.64 2.98 -23.87
CA LYS A 60 -21.18 3.40 -25.21
C LYS A 60 -21.73 2.55 -26.35
N HIS A 61 -22.16 1.33 -26.05
CA HIS A 61 -22.56 0.30 -27.02
C HIS A 61 -23.98 -0.22 -26.80
N GLY A 62 -24.88 0.63 -26.26
CA GLY A 62 -26.26 0.24 -25.98
C GLY A 62 -27.06 -0.18 -27.23
N GLU A 63 -26.70 0.34 -28.41
CA GLU A 63 -27.35 -0.01 -29.68
C GLU A 63 -26.88 -1.35 -30.26
N ASP A 64 -25.73 -1.87 -29.79
CA ASP A 64 -25.09 -3.10 -30.31
C ASP A 64 -25.66 -4.40 -29.67
N ASN A 65 -26.89 -4.36 -29.13
CA ASN A 65 -27.51 -5.47 -28.37
C ASN A 65 -26.64 -6.00 -27.21
N LEU A 66 -25.82 -5.12 -26.62
CA LEU A 66 -24.84 -5.49 -25.59
C LEU A 66 -25.49 -5.59 -24.21
N PHE A 67 -25.22 -6.68 -23.49
CA PHE A 67 -25.72 -6.90 -22.14
C PHE A 67 -24.57 -7.14 -21.15
N GLY A 68 -24.53 -6.34 -20.07
CA GLY A 68 -23.53 -6.45 -19.01
C GLY A 68 -24.01 -7.33 -17.86
N VAL A 69 -23.22 -8.31 -17.48
CA VAL A 69 -23.51 -9.27 -16.40
C VAL A 69 -22.47 -9.13 -15.30
N HIS A 70 -22.87 -8.52 -14.19
CA HIS A 70 -22.01 -8.26 -13.04
C HIS A 70 -22.81 -8.44 -11.74
N GLU A 71 -22.20 -8.10 -10.60
CA GLU A 71 -22.90 -8.05 -9.30
C GLU A 71 -24.17 -7.17 -9.40
N GLY A 72 -25.29 -7.66 -8.85
CA GLY A 72 -26.61 -7.04 -8.98
C GLY A 72 -27.43 -7.47 -10.22
N VAL A 73 -26.82 -8.17 -11.18
CA VAL A 73 -27.54 -8.83 -12.29
C VAL A 73 -27.82 -10.28 -11.93
N TYR A 74 -29.05 -10.74 -12.15
CA TYR A 74 -29.49 -12.12 -11.87
C TYR A 74 -29.67 -12.93 -13.15
N THR A 75 -29.60 -14.26 -13.04
CA THR A 75 -29.80 -15.21 -14.15
C THR A 75 -31.10 -14.94 -14.93
N THR A 76 -32.18 -14.55 -14.25
CA THR A 76 -33.46 -14.18 -14.87
C THR A 76 -33.36 -13.00 -15.84
N HIS A 77 -32.52 -12.01 -15.55
CA HIS A 77 -32.27 -10.88 -16.45
C HIS A 77 -31.54 -11.33 -17.71
N VAL A 78 -30.55 -12.23 -17.58
CA VAL A 78 -29.82 -12.80 -18.71
C VAL A 78 -30.76 -13.63 -19.59
N VAL A 79 -31.63 -14.45 -18.99
CA VAL A 79 -32.66 -15.21 -19.71
C VAL A 79 -33.60 -14.28 -20.49
N ALA A 80 -34.05 -13.18 -19.88
CA ALA A 80 -34.91 -12.20 -20.54
C ALA A 80 -34.21 -11.56 -21.76
N TYR A 81 -32.94 -11.17 -21.61
CA TYR A 81 -32.10 -10.65 -22.68
C TYR A 81 -31.94 -11.64 -23.84
N LEU A 82 -31.59 -12.90 -23.54
CA LEU A 82 -31.42 -13.94 -24.54
C LEU A 82 -32.73 -14.21 -25.29
N ARG A 83 -33.87 -14.32 -24.58
CA ARG A 83 -35.20 -14.48 -25.20
C ARG A 83 -35.55 -13.32 -26.12
N GLN A 84 -35.29 -12.08 -25.71
CA GLN A 84 -35.55 -10.91 -26.53
C GLN A 84 -34.65 -10.90 -27.78
N SER A 85 -33.38 -11.24 -27.62
CA SER A 85 -32.42 -11.32 -28.73
C SER A 85 -32.83 -12.36 -29.76
N MET A 86 -33.23 -13.57 -29.32
CA MET A 86 -33.74 -14.63 -30.20
C MET A 86 -35.01 -14.20 -30.94
N LYS A 87 -35.98 -13.58 -30.25
CA LYS A 87 -37.21 -13.07 -30.88
C LYS A 87 -36.95 -12.00 -31.93
N ALA A 88 -35.93 -11.17 -31.70
CA ALA A 88 -35.54 -10.09 -32.61
C ALA A 88 -34.49 -10.52 -33.65
N ASN A 89 -34.12 -11.80 -33.71
CA ASN A 89 -33.05 -12.34 -34.54
C ASN A 89 -31.72 -11.54 -34.44
N LYS A 90 -31.36 -11.15 -33.21
CA LYS A 90 -30.13 -10.42 -32.91
C LYS A 90 -29.06 -11.35 -32.36
N LEU A 91 -27.81 -11.07 -32.70
CA LEU A 91 -26.64 -11.75 -32.12
C LEU A 91 -26.54 -11.48 -30.62
N PHE A 92 -26.06 -12.47 -29.87
CA PHE A 92 -25.81 -12.35 -28.44
C PHE A 92 -24.48 -11.63 -28.25
N LYS A 93 -24.48 -10.59 -27.41
CA LYS A 93 -23.31 -9.78 -27.06
C LYS A 93 -23.33 -9.58 -25.55
N ILE A 94 -22.53 -10.37 -24.85
CA ILE A 94 -22.52 -10.39 -23.39
C ILE A 94 -21.15 -9.97 -22.89
N LEU A 95 -21.10 -9.01 -21.97
CA LEU A 95 -19.92 -8.74 -21.15
C LEU A 95 -20.16 -9.34 -19.77
N ALA A 96 -19.22 -10.10 -19.22
CA ALA A 96 -19.36 -10.68 -17.89
C ALA A 96 -18.10 -10.50 -17.06
N THR A 97 -18.26 -10.27 -15.74
CA THR A 97 -17.14 -10.51 -14.82
C THR A 97 -16.93 -12.01 -14.63
N PRO A 98 -15.72 -12.46 -14.28
CA PRO A 98 -15.46 -13.87 -13.99
C PRO A 98 -16.45 -14.50 -12.99
N GLU A 99 -16.76 -13.81 -11.90
CA GLU A 99 -17.69 -14.30 -10.86
C GLU A 99 -19.14 -14.37 -11.33
N SER A 100 -19.51 -13.53 -12.30
CA SER A 100 -20.87 -13.47 -12.82
C SER A 100 -21.07 -14.38 -14.03
N PHE A 101 -20.01 -15.02 -14.53
CA PHE A 101 -20.07 -15.91 -15.69
C PHE A 101 -21.00 -17.11 -15.46
N GLN A 102 -21.07 -17.63 -14.24
CA GLN A 102 -21.97 -18.74 -13.89
C GLN A 102 -23.45 -18.41 -14.20
N LYS A 103 -23.86 -17.15 -14.04
CA LYS A 103 -25.22 -16.68 -14.36
C LYS A 103 -25.50 -16.73 -15.86
N VAL A 104 -24.47 -16.52 -16.69
CA VAL A 104 -24.57 -16.66 -18.14
C VAL A 104 -24.78 -18.12 -18.50
N LYS A 105 -23.95 -19.01 -17.94
CA LYS A 105 -24.06 -20.47 -18.13
C LYS A 105 -25.45 -21.00 -17.79
N GLU A 106 -25.95 -20.68 -16.60
CA GLU A 106 -27.30 -21.06 -16.17
C GLU A 106 -28.39 -20.55 -17.12
N ALA A 107 -28.25 -19.32 -17.63
CA ALA A 107 -29.25 -18.74 -18.53
C ALA A 107 -29.29 -19.45 -19.89
N PHE A 108 -28.13 -19.84 -20.43
CA PHE A 108 -28.05 -20.65 -21.65
C PHE A 108 -28.63 -22.07 -21.44
N GLU A 109 -28.33 -22.69 -20.29
CA GLU A 109 -28.87 -24.01 -19.91
C GLU A 109 -30.40 -23.99 -19.80
N ILE A 110 -30.98 -22.99 -19.12
CA ILE A 110 -32.44 -22.80 -19.00
C ILE A 110 -33.12 -22.70 -20.36
N LEU A 111 -32.43 -22.15 -21.36
CA LEU A 111 -32.97 -21.95 -22.71
C LEU A 111 -32.62 -23.10 -23.66
N GLY A 112 -31.87 -24.10 -23.21
CA GLY A 112 -31.44 -25.22 -24.04
C GLY A 112 -30.51 -24.83 -25.18
N VAL A 113 -29.77 -23.71 -25.05
CA VAL A 113 -28.83 -23.23 -26.06
C VAL A 113 -27.41 -23.61 -25.66
N ASN A 114 -26.68 -24.31 -26.53
CA ASN A 114 -25.30 -24.71 -26.25
C ASN A 114 -24.33 -23.55 -26.47
N MET A 115 -23.97 -22.84 -25.40
CA MET A 115 -23.05 -21.70 -25.51
C MET A 115 -21.65 -22.08 -26.00
N HIS A 116 -21.16 -23.29 -25.68
CA HIS A 116 -19.80 -23.73 -26.03
C HIS A 116 -19.61 -23.95 -27.54
N GLU A 117 -20.70 -24.27 -28.25
CA GLU A 117 -20.72 -24.42 -29.71
C GLU A 117 -21.09 -23.11 -30.42
N GLU A 118 -22.09 -22.39 -29.91
CA GLU A 118 -22.70 -21.24 -30.60
C GLU A 118 -21.95 -19.92 -30.39
N CYS A 119 -21.27 -19.73 -29.26
CA CYS A 119 -20.65 -18.46 -28.89
C CYS A 119 -19.13 -18.46 -29.05
N PHE A 120 -18.58 -17.29 -29.37
CA PHE A 120 -17.16 -17.01 -29.24
C PHE A 120 -16.88 -16.47 -27.84
N LEU A 121 -16.00 -17.13 -27.07
CA LEU A 121 -15.57 -16.68 -25.75
C LEU A 121 -14.25 -15.91 -25.82
N LEU A 122 -14.29 -14.63 -25.49
CA LEU A 122 -13.11 -13.78 -25.41
C LEU A 122 -12.78 -13.46 -23.97
N PHE A 123 -11.54 -13.69 -23.56
CA PHE A 123 -11.01 -13.10 -22.34
C PHE A 123 -10.19 -11.86 -22.70
N ASP A 124 -10.72 -10.67 -22.37
CA ASP A 124 -9.95 -9.43 -22.52
C ASP A 124 -9.13 -9.14 -21.26
N GLU A 125 -8.05 -8.38 -21.44
CA GLU A 125 -7.04 -8.08 -20.42
C GLU A 125 -6.59 -9.32 -19.63
N CYS A 126 -6.32 -10.42 -20.33
CA CYS A 126 -6.18 -11.73 -19.71
C CYS A 126 -5.01 -11.88 -18.71
N HIS A 127 -4.02 -10.97 -18.78
CA HIS A 127 -2.97 -10.85 -17.78
C HIS A 127 -3.53 -10.67 -16.36
N LYS A 128 -4.73 -10.07 -16.21
CA LYS A 128 -5.38 -9.90 -14.91
C LYS A 128 -5.74 -11.20 -14.22
N ILE A 129 -6.03 -12.27 -14.97
CA ILE A 129 -6.25 -13.59 -14.37
C ILE A 129 -5.01 -14.03 -13.61
N VAL A 130 -3.82 -13.87 -14.20
CA VAL A 130 -2.56 -14.23 -13.55
C VAL A 130 -2.26 -13.28 -12.39
N LYS A 131 -2.44 -11.98 -12.58
CA LYS A 131 -2.03 -10.98 -11.57
C LYS A 131 -2.92 -10.92 -10.33
N ASP A 132 -4.18 -11.29 -10.44
CA ASP A 132 -5.15 -11.08 -9.36
C ASP A 132 -5.60 -12.40 -8.68
N VAL A 133 -5.16 -13.58 -9.15
CA VAL A 133 -5.65 -14.90 -8.66
C VAL A 133 -5.30 -15.20 -7.20
N ASP A 134 -4.22 -14.65 -6.68
CA ASP A 134 -3.75 -14.85 -5.31
C ASP A 134 -4.71 -14.27 -4.25
N TYR A 135 -5.37 -13.15 -4.56
CA TYR A 135 -6.36 -12.51 -3.68
C TYR A 135 -7.80 -12.59 -4.20
N ARG A 136 -8.00 -13.01 -5.46
CA ARG A 136 -9.29 -13.15 -6.13
C ARG A 136 -9.37 -14.52 -6.81
N GLU A 137 -9.42 -15.58 -6.00
CA GLU A 137 -9.46 -16.98 -6.46
C GLU A 137 -10.52 -17.23 -7.54
N ASP A 138 -11.68 -16.58 -7.41
CA ASP A 138 -12.80 -16.76 -8.34
C ASP A 138 -12.56 -16.14 -9.74
N ILE A 139 -11.46 -15.41 -9.95
CA ILE A 139 -11.10 -14.84 -11.26
C ILE A 139 -10.83 -15.93 -12.31
N THR A 140 -10.43 -17.13 -11.88
CA THR A 140 -10.17 -18.27 -12.75
C THR A 140 -11.40 -19.13 -13.03
N LEU A 141 -12.55 -18.89 -12.39
CA LEU A 141 -13.75 -19.72 -12.56
C LEU A 141 -14.11 -20.04 -14.02
N PRO A 142 -14.05 -19.08 -14.97
CA PRO A 142 -14.44 -19.37 -16.35
C PRO A 142 -13.37 -20.13 -17.15
N PHE A 143 -12.18 -20.45 -16.61
CA PHE A 143 -11.11 -21.14 -17.36
C PHE A 143 -11.45 -22.60 -17.70
N ASP A 144 -12.12 -23.32 -16.80
CA ASP A 144 -12.48 -24.71 -17.09
C ASP A 144 -13.53 -24.79 -18.20
N ASP A 145 -14.48 -23.85 -18.22
CA ASP A 145 -15.40 -23.66 -19.35
C ASP A 145 -14.66 -23.14 -20.59
N PHE A 146 -13.67 -22.26 -20.44
CA PHE A 146 -12.92 -21.68 -21.56
C PHE A 146 -12.39 -22.76 -22.49
N PHE A 147 -11.75 -23.80 -21.97
CA PHE A 147 -11.21 -24.86 -22.81
C PHE A 147 -12.27 -25.73 -23.50
N GLN A 148 -13.54 -25.68 -23.04
CA GLN A 148 -14.67 -26.38 -23.66
C GLN A 148 -15.29 -25.62 -24.83
N PHE A 149 -15.10 -24.30 -24.92
CA PHE A 149 -15.59 -23.53 -26.07
C PHE A 149 -14.87 -23.95 -27.35
N LYS A 150 -15.64 -24.20 -28.42
CA LYS A 150 -15.10 -24.40 -29.76
C LYS A 150 -14.39 -23.16 -30.29
N ASN A 151 -14.98 -22.00 -30.00
CA ASN A 151 -14.56 -20.69 -30.47
C ASN A 151 -14.11 -19.82 -29.30
N LYS A 152 -12.81 -19.55 -29.19
CA LYS A 152 -12.26 -18.84 -28.02
C LYS A 152 -10.95 -18.12 -28.28
N ALA A 153 -10.68 -17.04 -27.54
CA ALA A 153 -9.38 -16.37 -27.58
C ALA A 153 -9.08 -15.60 -26.28
N LEU A 154 -7.81 -15.28 -26.11
CA LEU A 154 -7.27 -14.41 -25.06
C LEU A 154 -6.70 -13.15 -25.69
N VAL A 155 -6.91 -12.00 -25.05
CA VAL A 155 -6.34 -10.71 -25.47
C VAL A 155 -5.63 -10.06 -24.29
N SER A 156 -4.42 -9.57 -24.51
CA SER A 156 -3.73 -8.71 -23.54
C SER A 156 -2.82 -7.71 -24.25
N ALA A 157 -2.71 -6.50 -23.68
CA ALA A 157 -1.68 -5.54 -24.13
C ALA A 157 -0.28 -5.91 -23.66
N THR A 158 -0.15 -6.85 -22.73
CA THR A 158 1.08 -7.15 -21.98
C THR A 158 1.50 -8.60 -22.14
N LEU A 159 2.80 -8.86 -21.99
CA LEU A 159 3.49 -10.12 -22.32
C LEU A 159 3.39 -11.20 -21.23
N VAL A 160 2.24 -11.37 -20.59
CA VAL A 160 2.09 -12.47 -19.62
C VAL A 160 2.10 -13.80 -20.35
N GLU A 161 2.96 -14.72 -19.88
CA GLU A 161 3.05 -16.08 -20.41
C GLU A 161 2.19 -17.01 -19.58
N PHE A 162 1.49 -17.93 -20.25
CA PHE A 162 0.69 -18.96 -19.60
C PHE A 162 1.45 -20.28 -19.63
N SER A 163 1.65 -20.91 -18.47
CA SER A 163 2.36 -22.20 -18.38
C SER A 163 1.44 -23.41 -18.57
N ASP A 164 0.11 -23.22 -18.54
CA ASP A 164 -0.84 -24.29 -18.74
C ASP A 164 -0.63 -24.98 -20.11
N PRO A 165 -0.36 -26.29 -20.14
CA PRO A 165 -0.04 -27.01 -21.38
C PRO A 165 -1.21 -27.03 -22.38
N ARG A 166 -2.45 -26.77 -21.95
CA ARG A 166 -3.61 -26.63 -22.84
C ARG A 166 -3.46 -25.46 -23.82
N PHE A 167 -2.61 -24.47 -23.52
CA PHE A 167 -2.31 -23.36 -24.44
C PHE A 167 -1.35 -23.74 -25.58
N LYS A 168 -0.75 -24.94 -25.58
CA LYS A 168 0.13 -25.37 -26.68
C LYS A 168 -0.59 -25.47 -28.04
N SER A 169 -1.90 -25.64 -28.03
CA SER A 169 -2.74 -25.67 -29.24
C SER A 169 -3.14 -24.26 -29.74
N PHE A 170 -2.76 -23.20 -29.02
CA PHE A 170 -3.10 -21.84 -29.39
C PHE A 170 -2.02 -21.20 -30.25
N GLU A 171 -2.45 -20.41 -31.24
CA GLU A 171 -1.55 -19.56 -32.00
C GLU A 171 -1.33 -18.24 -31.27
N VAL A 172 -0.07 -17.80 -31.20
CA VAL A 172 0.25 -16.45 -30.71
C VAL A 172 0.19 -15.48 -31.89
N VAL A 173 -0.72 -14.53 -31.82
CA VAL A 173 -0.81 -13.40 -32.76
C VAL A 173 -0.30 -12.16 -32.06
N GLU A 174 0.70 -11.51 -32.64
CA GLU A 174 1.31 -10.32 -32.08
C GLU A 174 1.04 -9.12 -32.99
N ILE A 175 0.44 -8.08 -32.42
CA ILE A 175 0.24 -6.81 -33.10
C ILE A 175 1.50 -5.97 -32.90
N GLU A 176 2.12 -5.57 -34.01
CA GLU A 176 3.38 -4.84 -34.02
C GLU A 176 3.15 -3.43 -34.59
N PRO A 177 3.25 -2.37 -33.76
CA PRO A 177 3.11 -1.02 -34.25
C PRO A 177 4.27 -0.68 -35.20
N THR A 178 3.97 -0.03 -36.33
CA THR A 178 4.97 0.45 -37.29
C THR A 178 5.60 1.79 -36.89
N TYR A 179 5.22 2.31 -35.72
CA TYR A 179 5.62 3.61 -35.17
C TYR A 179 6.16 3.46 -33.74
N ASP A 180 6.90 4.47 -33.27
CA ASP A 180 7.50 4.45 -31.92
C ASP A 180 6.44 4.66 -30.84
N VAL A 181 6.07 3.57 -30.17
CA VAL A 181 5.10 3.60 -29.05
C VAL A 181 5.74 3.91 -27.69
N ARG A 182 7.07 4.08 -27.63
CA ARG A 182 7.78 4.24 -26.35
C ARG A 182 7.34 5.50 -25.62
N LYS A 183 7.09 5.37 -24.32
CA LYS A 183 6.72 6.50 -23.45
C LYS A 183 7.94 7.01 -22.67
N THR A 184 8.07 8.32 -22.54
CA THR A 184 9.08 8.91 -21.65
C THR A 184 8.64 8.73 -20.20
N LEU A 185 9.48 8.07 -19.40
CA LEU A 185 9.24 7.79 -17.99
C LEU A 185 10.28 8.51 -17.13
N HIS A 186 9.83 9.41 -16.27
CA HIS A 186 10.67 10.07 -15.27
C HIS A 186 10.76 9.17 -14.03
N PHE A 187 11.91 8.54 -13.84
CA PHE A 187 12.13 7.59 -12.75
C PHE A 187 12.75 8.30 -11.55
N CYS A 188 12.06 8.26 -10.41
CA CYS A 188 12.40 8.97 -9.19
C CYS A 188 12.69 7.97 -8.04
N PRO A 189 13.88 7.34 -8.04
CA PRO A 189 14.28 6.46 -6.95
C PRO A 189 14.46 7.24 -5.65
N THR A 190 13.94 6.72 -4.54
CA THR A 190 13.90 7.46 -3.27
C THR A 190 13.92 6.54 -2.04
N ASN A 191 14.42 7.06 -0.93
CA ASN A 191 14.24 6.50 0.42
C ASN A 191 13.20 7.31 1.24
N ASN A 192 12.54 8.28 0.62
CA ASN A 192 11.44 9.06 1.19
C ASN A 192 10.39 9.33 0.11
N VAL A 193 9.39 8.47 0.06
CA VAL A 193 8.35 8.51 -0.97
C VAL A 193 7.53 9.80 -0.90
N LEU A 194 7.17 10.24 0.30
CA LEU A 194 6.37 11.46 0.49
C LEU A 194 7.09 12.70 -0.04
N GLU A 195 8.34 12.91 0.37
CA GLU A 195 9.12 14.10 0.01
C GLU A 195 9.50 14.10 -1.48
N ALA A 196 9.83 12.93 -2.05
CA ALA A 196 10.05 12.82 -3.49
C ALA A 196 8.77 13.13 -4.28
N THR A 197 7.62 12.63 -3.81
CA THR A 197 6.31 12.93 -4.43
C THR A 197 6.01 14.43 -4.36
N LYS A 198 6.26 15.08 -3.21
CA LYS A 198 6.09 16.53 -3.05
C LYS A 198 6.90 17.32 -4.08
N LYS A 199 8.19 17.00 -4.24
CA LYS A 199 9.04 17.66 -5.25
C LYS A 199 8.56 17.44 -6.67
N VAL A 200 8.02 16.25 -6.99
CA VAL A 200 7.43 16.00 -8.32
C VAL A 200 6.20 16.89 -8.53
N ILE A 201 5.33 17.03 -7.53
CA ILE A 201 4.17 17.93 -7.59
C ILE A 201 4.62 19.39 -7.79
N GLU A 202 5.62 19.85 -7.04
CA GLU A 202 6.19 21.21 -7.16
C GLU A 202 6.80 21.44 -8.55
N HIS A 203 7.50 20.45 -9.11
CA HIS A 203 8.07 20.52 -10.45
C HIS A 203 7.01 20.61 -11.55
N ILE A 204 5.90 19.87 -11.40
CA ILE A 204 4.76 19.94 -12.31
C ILE A 204 4.10 21.32 -12.23
N GLY A 205 3.98 21.88 -11.02
CA GLY A 205 3.44 23.23 -10.78
C GLY A 205 1.92 23.32 -10.92
N SER A 206 1.38 23.11 -12.14
CA SER A 206 -0.04 23.28 -12.46
C SER A 206 -0.58 22.15 -13.33
N GLY A 207 -1.91 22.03 -13.38
CA GLY A 207 -2.63 21.00 -14.15
C GLY A 207 -3.12 19.83 -13.29
N LYS A 208 -3.94 18.97 -13.89
CA LYS A 208 -4.46 17.76 -13.23
C LYS A 208 -3.37 16.71 -13.05
N ILE A 209 -3.33 16.12 -11.85
CA ILE A 209 -2.42 15.03 -11.49
C ILE A 209 -3.25 13.79 -11.18
N CYS A 210 -2.88 12.67 -11.80
CA CYS A 210 -3.46 11.36 -11.56
C CYS A 210 -2.42 10.47 -10.88
N PHE A 211 -2.64 10.18 -9.60
CA PHE A 211 -1.84 9.26 -8.81
C PHE A 211 -2.32 7.83 -8.98
N PHE A 212 -1.40 6.90 -9.18
CA PHE A 212 -1.68 5.47 -9.20
C PHE A 212 -0.95 4.81 -8.04
N ILE A 213 -1.72 4.47 -6.99
CA ILE A 213 -1.21 3.97 -5.71
C ILE A 213 -2.10 2.81 -5.27
N ASN A 214 -1.52 1.63 -5.11
CA ASN A 214 -2.28 0.42 -4.77
C ASN A 214 -2.49 0.26 -3.24
N SER A 215 -2.73 1.35 -2.50
CA SER A 215 -3.04 1.30 -1.06
C SER A 215 -3.80 2.54 -0.62
N THR A 216 -5.03 2.37 -0.11
CA THR A 216 -5.80 3.51 0.39
C THR A 216 -5.24 4.10 1.68
N ASP A 217 -4.50 3.31 2.47
CA ASP A 217 -3.86 3.82 3.68
C ASP A 217 -2.70 4.75 3.32
N VAL A 218 -1.91 4.40 2.30
CA VAL A 218 -0.86 5.28 1.76
C VAL A 218 -1.49 6.54 1.14
N ILE A 219 -2.59 6.39 0.38
CA ILE A 219 -3.32 7.54 -0.20
C ILE A 219 -3.78 8.50 0.89
N ASP A 220 -4.48 8.00 1.91
CA ASP A 220 -4.97 8.81 3.04
C ASP A 220 -3.82 9.52 3.77
N SER A 221 -2.76 8.78 4.12
CA SER A 221 -1.56 9.36 4.75
C SER A 221 -0.93 10.46 3.89
N MET A 222 -0.76 10.22 2.59
CA MET A 222 -0.14 11.15 1.66
C MET A 222 -0.99 12.41 1.45
N MET A 223 -2.31 12.27 1.30
CA MET A 223 -3.22 13.43 1.17
C MET A 223 -3.16 14.33 2.41
N ASN A 224 -3.14 13.73 3.61
CA ASN A 224 -3.06 14.47 4.87
C ASN A 224 -1.70 15.17 5.01
N ALA A 225 -0.61 14.47 4.73
CA ALA A 225 0.74 15.03 4.89
C ALA A 225 1.08 16.12 3.87
N LEU A 226 0.55 16.04 2.65
CA LEU A 226 0.71 17.06 1.62
C LEU A 226 -0.29 18.22 1.74
N GLY A 227 -1.32 18.10 2.60
CA GLY A 227 -2.36 19.12 2.75
C GLY A 227 -3.28 19.27 1.53
N ILE A 228 -3.44 18.22 0.72
CA ILE A 228 -4.17 18.27 -0.57
C ILE A 228 -5.55 17.60 -0.52
N LYS A 229 -6.03 17.21 0.67
CA LYS A 229 -7.26 16.43 0.87
C LYS A 229 -8.50 17.07 0.22
N GLU A 230 -8.67 18.39 0.35
CA GLU A 230 -9.85 19.09 -0.18
C GLU A 230 -9.85 19.20 -1.71
N GLU A 231 -8.67 19.18 -2.34
CA GLU A 231 -8.46 19.19 -3.79
C GLU A 231 -8.34 17.77 -4.38
N SER A 232 -8.67 16.74 -3.60
CA SER A 232 -8.48 15.33 -3.97
C SER A 232 -9.77 14.54 -4.18
N THR A 233 -9.74 13.64 -5.14
CA THR A 233 -10.75 12.58 -5.36
C THR A 233 -10.06 11.22 -5.37
N VAL A 234 -10.67 10.20 -4.75
CA VAL A 234 -10.12 8.82 -4.72
C VAL A 234 -11.07 7.85 -5.42
N PHE A 235 -10.58 7.19 -6.46
CA PHE A 235 -11.28 6.13 -7.19
C PHE A 235 -10.78 4.76 -6.73
N CYS A 236 -11.63 4.00 -6.02
CA CYS A 236 -11.24 2.73 -5.41
C CYS A 236 -12.40 1.71 -5.36
N ALA A 237 -12.20 0.52 -4.78
CA ALA A 237 -13.27 -0.48 -4.66
C ALA A 237 -14.35 -0.03 -3.64
N PRO A 238 -15.62 -0.50 -3.75
CA PRO A 238 -16.70 -0.09 -2.85
C PRO A 238 -16.38 -0.18 -1.34
N LYS A 239 -15.80 -1.31 -0.90
CA LYS A 239 -15.34 -1.49 0.49
C LYS A 239 -14.29 -0.46 0.93
N SER A 240 -13.47 0.00 0.00
CA SER A 240 -12.47 1.05 0.26
C SER A 240 -13.07 2.44 0.31
N VAL A 241 -14.14 2.69 -0.46
CA VAL A 241 -14.94 3.93 -0.37
C VAL A 241 -15.57 4.03 1.01
N GLU A 242 -16.22 2.96 1.48
CA GLU A 242 -16.80 2.89 2.83
C GLU A 242 -15.76 3.21 3.91
N ARG A 243 -14.60 2.55 3.86
CA ARG A 243 -13.49 2.78 4.80
C ARG A 243 -12.97 4.22 4.79
N LEU A 244 -12.89 4.87 3.63
CA LEU A 244 -12.45 6.27 3.53
C LEU A 244 -13.52 7.24 4.04
N ASN A 245 -14.80 6.95 3.79
CA ASN A 245 -15.92 7.71 4.33
C ASN A 245 -15.95 7.66 5.87
N GLU A 246 -15.71 6.48 6.47
CA GLU A 246 -15.57 6.32 7.92
C GLU A 246 -14.43 7.17 8.52
N ARG A 247 -13.39 7.47 7.74
CA ARG A 247 -12.29 8.38 8.11
C ARG A 247 -12.57 9.85 7.74
N GLY A 248 -13.80 10.18 7.38
CA GLY A 248 -14.24 11.53 7.04
C GLY A 248 -13.80 12.02 5.66
N PHE A 249 -13.38 11.15 4.74
CA PHE A 249 -13.08 11.52 3.36
C PHE A 249 -14.22 11.12 2.43
N MET A 250 -15.13 12.06 2.14
CA MET A 250 -16.37 11.81 1.38
C MET A 250 -16.21 11.88 -0.15
N ASN A 251 -15.02 12.24 -0.64
CA ASN A 251 -14.71 12.33 -2.08
C ASN A 251 -14.12 11.01 -2.63
N ALA A 252 -14.48 9.88 -2.03
CA ALA A 252 -14.19 8.55 -2.56
C ALA A 252 -15.33 8.07 -3.47
N ARG A 253 -14.98 7.39 -4.57
CA ARG A 253 -15.92 6.90 -5.60
C ARG A 253 -15.50 5.51 -6.09
N ASP A 254 -16.48 4.67 -6.43
CA ASP A 254 -16.26 3.32 -6.96
C ASP A 254 -16.38 3.23 -8.49
N ASN A 255 -16.84 4.31 -9.11
CA ASN A 255 -16.93 4.50 -10.56
C ASN A 255 -16.29 5.85 -10.94
N TRP A 256 -15.69 5.89 -12.12
CA TRP A 256 -15.08 7.10 -12.66
C TRP A 256 -16.10 7.93 -13.44
N SER A 257 -16.01 9.26 -13.30
CA SER A 257 -16.64 10.27 -14.15
C SER A 257 -15.78 11.52 -14.11
N GLU A 258 -15.67 12.23 -15.23
CA GLU A 258 -14.90 13.47 -15.36
C GLU A 258 -15.38 14.55 -14.37
N ASP A 259 -16.70 14.66 -14.14
CA ASP A 259 -17.30 15.65 -13.22
C ASP A 259 -16.84 15.49 -11.76
N ASN A 260 -16.42 14.27 -11.38
CA ASN A 260 -15.93 14.00 -10.03
C ASN A 260 -14.43 14.30 -9.88
N MET A 261 -13.73 14.59 -10.98
CA MET A 261 -12.29 14.79 -10.95
C MET A 261 -11.92 16.15 -10.40
N LYS A 262 -10.88 16.18 -9.57
CA LYS A 262 -10.30 17.40 -9.02
C LYS A 262 -8.89 17.61 -9.56
N ARG A 263 -8.11 18.49 -8.94
CA ARG A 263 -6.70 18.67 -9.27
C ARG A 263 -5.89 17.40 -9.01
N TYR A 264 -6.11 16.73 -7.88
CA TYR A 264 -5.43 15.51 -7.51
C TYR A 264 -6.40 14.33 -7.53
N ASN A 265 -6.10 13.29 -8.32
CA ASN A 265 -7.00 12.15 -8.49
C ASN A 265 -6.22 10.87 -8.21
N PHE A 266 -6.63 10.10 -7.21
CA PHE A 266 -5.96 8.86 -6.82
C PHE A 266 -6.72 7.66 -7.35
N PHE A 267 -6.02 6.72 -7.98
CA PHE A 267 -6.55 5.50 -8.54
C PHE A 267 -5.87 4.30 -7.89
N THR A 268 -6.66 3.32 -7.45
CA THR A 268 -6.15 2.02 -7.00
C THR A 268 -6.18 0.98 -8.13
N SER A 269 -5.65 -0.22 -7.88
CA SER A 269 -5.48 -1.29 -8.89
C SER A 269 -6.70 -1.63 -9.74
N ARG A 270 -7.92 -1.45 -9.20
CA ARG A 270 -9.20 -1.62 -9.93
C ARG A 270 -9.28 -0.77 -11.21
N PHE A 271 -8.57 0.36 -11.24
CA PHE A 271 -8.60 1.34 -12.33
C PHE A 271 -7.33 1.32 -13.21
N PHE A 272 -6.39 0.41 -12.96
CA PHE A 272 -5.12 0.37 -13.71
C PHE A 272 -5.32 -0.15 -15.15
N CYS A 273 -6.36 -0.95 -15.39
CA CYS A 273 -6.58 -1.63 -16.66
C CYS A 273 -8.02 -1.45 -17.17
N ALA A 274 -8.18 -1.60 -18.48
CA ALA A 274 -9.42 -1.59 -19.26
C ALA A 274 -10.35 -0.36 -19.17
N LEU A 275 -10.30 0.47 -18.13
CA LEU A 275 -11.07 1.72 -18.08
C LEU A 275 -10.53 2.73 -19.12
N ASP A 276 -11.43 3.32 -19.90
CA ASP A 276 -11.10 4.42 -20.81
C ASP A 276 -11.32 5.75 -20.08
N ILE A 277 -10.23 6.46 -19.76
CA ILE A 277 -10.29 7.80 -19.16
C ILE A 277 -10.23 8.82 -20.29
N GLU A 278 -11.38 9.41 -20.58
CA GLU A 278 -11.56 10.46 -21.58
C GLU A 278 -11.70 11.79 -20.83
N MET A 279 -10.74 12.68 -21.03
CA MET A 279 -10.72 14.00 -20.42
C MET A 279 -10.13 15.01 -21.40
N GLU A 280 -10.63 16.24 -21.39
CA GLU A 280 -10.16 17.28 -22.32
C GLU A 280 -8.70 17.67 -22.04
N GLU A 281 -8.35 17.81 -20.76
CA GLU A 281 -6.99 18.12 -20.32
C GLU A 281 -6.08 16.88 -20.31
N ARG A 282 -4.80 17.04 -20.66
CA ARG A 282 -3.78 15.98 -20.51
C ARG A 282 -3.18 16.03 -19.09
N PRO A 283 -3.39 15.00 -18.25
CA PRO A 283 -2.90 15.03 -16.88
C PRO A 283 -1.44 14.59 -16.80
N HIS A 284 -0.79 14.91 -15.68
CA HIS A 284 0.44 14.26 -15.27
C HIS A 284 0.12 12.99 -14.48
N VAL A 285 0.78 11.88 -14.83
CA VAL A 285 0.61 10.59 -14.16
C VAL A 285 1.77 10.39 -13.18
N ILE A 286 1.44 10.16 -11.91
CA ILE A 286 2.42 9.85 -10.87
C ILE A 286 2.11 8.47 -10.29
N MET A 287 2.98 7.52 -10.56
CA MET A 287 2.95 6.18 -9.98
C MET A 287 3.79 6.18 -8.70
N VAL A 288 3.26 5.60 -7.63
CA VAL A 288 3.94 5.58 -6.33
C VAL A 288 4.03 4.15 -5.80
N THR A 289 5.26 3.72 -5.51
CA THR A 289 5.55 2.48 -4.78
C THR A 289 6.26 2.81 -3.48
N ASP A 290 5.67 2.39 -2.37
CA ASP A 290 6.17 2.59 -1.01
C ASP A 290 6.30 1.25 -0.29
N LEU A 291 7.50 0.65 -0.35
CA LEU A 291 7.77 -0.64 0.28
C LEU A 291 7.88 -0.57 1.80
N SER A 292 8.08 0.62 2.38
CA SER A 292 8.17 0.81 3.84
C SER A 292 6.79 0.68 4.49
N HIS A 293 5.73 1.04 3.77
CA HIS A 293 4.34 1.00 4.27
C HIS A 293 3.42 -0.01 3.57
N ALA A 294 3.65 -0.30 2.29
CA ALA A 294 2.79 -1.16 1.49
C ALA A 294 3.58 -1.98 0.47
N THR A 295 4.03 -3.18 0.85
CA THR A 295 4.77 -4.08 -0.06
C THR A 295 3.97 -4.46 -1.31
N HIS A 296 2.65 -4.52 -1.24
CA HIS A 296 1.74 -4.75 -2.37
C HIS A 296 1.57 -3.55 -3.32
N SER A 297 2.26 -2.43 -3.07
CA SER A 297 2.27 -1.24 -3.94
C SER A 297 3.28 -1.32 -5.09
N MET A 298 4.00 -2.43 -5.20
CA MET A 298 4.88 -2.71 -6.34
C MET A 298 4.08 -2.67 -7.65
N LEU A 299 4.68 -2.03 -8.66
CA LEU A 299 4.12 -1.91 -10.00
C LEU A 299 5.04 -2.60 -10.98
N ASP A 300 4.48 -3.49 -11.78
CA ASP A 300 5.25 -4.22 -12.78
C ASP A 300 5.47 -3.37 -14.04
N PRO A 301 6.73 -3.07 -14.43
CA PRO A 301 7.06 -2.40 -15.68
C PRO A 301 6.48 -3.08 -16.93
N ARG A 302 6.35 -4.41 -16.91
CA ARG A 302 5.88 -5.21 -18.06
C ARG A 302 4.36 -5.10 -18.24
N THR A 303 3.63 -4.79 -17.17
CA THR A 303 2.16 -4.86 -17.16
C THR A 303 1.51 -3.58 -16.61
N ASP A 304 1.57 -3.34 -15.30
CA ASP A 304 0.82 -2.25 -14.64
C ASP A 304 1.17 -0.89 -15.22
N VAL A 305 2.46 -0.59 -15.34
CA VAL A 305 2.93 0.74 -15.77
C VAL A 305 2.49 1.04 -17.20
N TRP A 306 2.54 0.04 -18.08
CA TRP A 306 2.10 0.17 -19.47
C TRP A 306 0.60 0.39 -19.56
N GLN A 307 -0.16 -0.37 -18.76
CA GLN A 307 -1.61 -0.27 -18.69
C GLN A 307 -2.05 1.09 -18.14
N ILE A 308 -1.41 1.57 -17.07
CA ILE A 308 -1.66 2.88 -16.46
C ILE A 308 -1.41 4.01 -17.46
N ALA A 309 -0.26 4.03 -18.13
CA ALA A 309 0.08 5.04 -19.12
C ALA A 309 -0.89 5.06 -20.31
N GLY A 310 -1.51 3.91 -20.61
CA GLY A 310 -2.46 3.73 -21.70
C GLY A 310 -3.92 4.06 -21.39
N ARG A 311 -4.26 4.47 -20.16
CA ARG A 311 -5.66 4.72 -19.76
C ARG A 311 -6.25 6.00 -20.35
N PHE A 312 -5.41 7.01 -20.57
CA PHE A 312 -5.83 8.35 -20.98
C PHE A 312 -5.92 8.48 -22.50
N ARG A 313 -7.14 8.61 -23.03
CA ARG A 313 -7.39 8.57 -24.48
C ARG A 313 -6.85 9.79 -25.23
N ASN A 314 -6.86 10.96 -24.59
CA ASN A 314 -6.29 12.19 -25.15
C ASN A 314 -4.79 12.34 -24.87
N GLY A 315 -4.16 11.32 -24.27
CA GLY A 315 -2.75 11.32 -23.88
C GLY A 315 -2.51 11.91 -22.50
N ILE A 316 -1.23 12.04 -22.16
CA ILE A 316 -0.75 12.48 -20.85
C ILE A 316 0.39 13.48 -21.03
N SER A 317 0.56 14.38 -20.08
CA SER A 317 1.60 15.43 -20.11
C SER A 317 2.95 14.92 -19.61
N GLY A 318 2.98 13.92 -18.74
CA GLY A 318 4.20 13.25 -18.30
C GLY A 318 3.93 12.05 -17.40
N ILE A 319 4.87 11.12 -17.32
CA ILE A 319 4.82 9.94 -16.45
C ILE A 319 5.96 10.01 -15.45
N TYR A 320 5.64 9.91 -14.17
CA TYR A 320 6.60 9.84 -13.08
C TYR A 320 6.42 8.53 -12.31
N HIS A 321 7.51 7.89 -11.92
CA HIS A 321 7.48 6.75 -10.98
C HIS A 321 8.36 7.04 -9.79
N VAL A 322 7.72 7.29 -8.64
CA VAL A 322 8.37 7.45 -7.35
C VAL A 322 8.40 6.08 -6.67
N ALA A 323 9.60 5.55 -6.42
CA ALA A 323 9.76 4.19 -5.92
C ALA A 323 10.82 4.10 -4.82
N SER A 324 10.46 3.40 -3.73
CA SER A 324 11.43 2.88 -2.76
C SER A 324 11.80 1.42 -3.04
N PHE A 325 12.89 0.95 -2.40
CA PHE A 325 13.51 -0.35 -2.66
C PHE A 325 13.78 -1.10 -1.37
N ASN A 326 13.81 -2.43 -1.44
CA ASN A 326 14.13 -3.29 -0.31
C ASN A 326 15.22 -4.28 -0.68
N SER A 327 16.44 -4.00 -0.21
CA SER A 327 17.62 -4.83 -0.49
C SER A 327 17.56 -6.24 0.12
N ASN A 328 16.60 -6.51 1.01
CA ASN A 328 16.39 -7.85 1.57
C ASN A 328 15.65 -8.80 0.62
N TYR A 329 15.04 -8.29 -0.45
CA TYR A 329 14.42 -9.15 -1.46
C TYR A 329 15.49 -9.90 -2.26
N THR A 330 15.26 -11.18 -2.50
CA THR A 330 16.15 -11.98 -3.34
C THR A 330 15.90 -11.63 -4.81
N VAL A 331 16.98 -11.45 -5.57
CA VAL A 331 16.91 -11.33 -7.03
C VAL A 331 16.87 -12.74 -7.62
N GLN A 332 15.75 -13.08 -8.27
CA GLN A 332 15.50 -14.41 -8.83
C GLN A 332 15.13 -14.30 -10.31
N SER A 333 15.56 -15.28 -11.10
CA SER A 333 15.17 -15.43 -12.49
C SER A 333 13.87 -16.25 -12.62
N VAL A 334 13.27 -16.21 -13.82
CA VAL A 334 12.13 -17.09 -14.17
C VAL A 334 12.49 -18.56 -13.97
N ALA A 335 13.72 -18.95 -14.30
CA ALA A 335 14.19 -20.31 -14.16
C ALA A 335 14.25 -20.73 -12.68
N ASP A 336 14.81 -19.88 -11.82
CA ASP A 336 14.90 -20.16 -10.38
C ASP A 336 13.51 -20.33 -9.75
N LEU A 337 12.56 -19.45 -10.10
CA LEU A 337 11.19 -19.52 -9.59
C LEU A 337 10.46 -20.76 -10.07
N LYS A 338 10.60 -21.13 -11.35
CA LYS A 338 10.03 -22.38 -11.89
C LYS A 338 10.65 -23.62 -11.26
N GLU A 339 11.97 -23.62 -11.06
CA GLU A 339 12.68 -24.71 -10.39
C GLU A 339 12.19 -24.89 -8.94
N GLN A 340 12.00 -23.79 -8.19
CA GLN A 340 11.41 -23.85 -6.86
C GLN A 340 10.03 -24.49 -6.85
N VAL A 341 9.15 -24.14 -7.80
CA VAL A 341 7.83 -24.77 -7.94
C VAL A 341 7.96 -26.26 -8.22
N THR A 342 8.84 -26.66 -9.14
CA THR A 342 9.09 -28.08 -9.45
C THR A 342 9.64 -28.86 -8.26
N ILE A 343 10.57 -28.28 -7.49
CA ILE A 343 11.09 -28.91 -6.26
C ILE A 343 9.97 -29.07 -5.23
N MET A 344 9.17 -28.01 -5.00
CA MET A 344 8.02 -28.07 -4.10
C MET A 344 7.01 -29.15 -4.53
N GLU A 345 6.74 -29.27 -5.84
CA GLU A 345 5.87 -30.30 -6.42
C GLU A 345 6.40 -31.71 -6.13
N ASN A 346 7.68 -31.95 -6.43
CA ASN A 346 8.32 -33.25 -6.26
C ASN A 346 8.33 -33.70 -4.80
N VAL A 347 8.66 -32.79 -3.87
CA VAL A 347 8.66 -33.08 -2.43
C VAL A 347 7.25 -33.37 -1.93
N TYR A 348 6.25 -32.62 -2.39
CA TYR A 348 4.85 -32.83 -2.02
C TYR A 348 4.37 -34.23 -2.44
N TYR A 349 4.59 -34.61 -3.70
CA TYR A 349 4.16 -35.91 -4.20
C TYR A 349 4.97 -37.08 -3.62
N TYR A 350 6.24 -36.86 -3.28
CA TYR A 350 7.01 -37.83 -2.49
C TYR A 350 6.35 -38.09 -1.13
N LEU A 351 6.00 -37.05 -0.38
CA LEU A 351 5.32 -37.17 0.91
C LEU A 351 3.93 -37.79 0.78
N LEU A 352 3.18 -37.45 -0.28
CA LEU A 352 1.87 -38.06 -0.55
C LEU A 352 2.00 -39.55 -0.83
N ASN A 353 3.04 -39.96 -1.56
CA ASN A 353 3.33 -41.38 -1.79
C ASN A 353 3.66 -42.10 -0.48
N GLN A 354 4.46 -41.48 0.41
CA GLN A 354 4.75 -42.05 1.74
C GLN A 354 3.49 -42.16 2.59
N TYR A 355 2.61 -41.15 2.57
CA TYR A 355 1.31 -41.20 3.24
C TYR A 355 0.46 -42.39 2.78
N ASN A 356 0.32 -42.58 1.46
CA ASN A 356 -0.49 -43.64 0.86
C ASN A 356 0.02 -45.05 1.21
N HIS A 357 1.36 -45.21 1.35
CA HIS A 357 1.99 -46.49 1.66
C HIS A 357 2.31 -46.70 3.15
N ALA A 358 2.07 -45.71 4.00
CA ALA A 358 2.34 -45.83 5.43
C ALA A 358 1.45 -46.90 6.07
N SER A 359 2.06 -47.88 6.73
CA SER A 359 1.37 -48.94 7.48
C SER A 359 0.95 -48.50 8.88
N SER A 360 1.68 -47.56 9.48
CA SER A 360 1.40 -47.04 10.83
C SER A 360 0.41 -45.88 10.80
N ARG A 361 -0.59 -45.93 11.68
CA ARG A 361 -1.54 -44.82 11.91
C ARG A 361 -0.80 -43.53 12.29
N ASN A 362 0.23 -43.62 13.14
CA ASN A 362 0.98 -42.44 13.57
C ASN A 362 1.76 -41.82 12.41
N ALA A 363 2.35 -42.65 11.54
CA ALA A 363 3.03 -42.16 10.33
C ALA A 363 2.06 -41.45 9.38
N ARG A 364 0.84 -42.00 9.17
CA ARG A 364 -0.20 -41.34 8.38
C ARG A 364 -0.60 -39.97 8.95
N ILE A 365 -0.73 -39.85 10.27
CA ILE A 365 -1.04 -38.58 10.93
C ILE A 365 0.06 -37.55 10.64
N VAL A 366 1.33 -37.92 10.85
CA VAL A 366 2.48 -37.03 10.62
C VAL A 366 2.57 -36.59 9.15
N TYR A 367 2.45 -37.52 8.20
CA TYR A 367 2.49 -37.17 6.78
C TYR A 367 1.31 -36.29 6.38
N MET A 368 0.09 -36.58 6.87
CA MET A 368 -1.08 -35.77 6.57
C MET A 368 -0.92 -34.33 7.09
N ASP A 369 -0.44 -34.14 8.31
CA ASP A 369 -0.23 -32.80 8.89
C ASP A 369 0.90 -32.04 8.17
N THR A 370 1.92 -32.75 7.72
CA THR A 370 2.98 -32.19 6.86
C THR A 370 2.42 -31.76 5.50
N LEU A 371 1.62 -32.60 4.84
CA LEU A 371 1.00 -32.29 3.54
C LEU A 371 0.04 -31.10 3.61
N LYS A 372 -0.73 -30.98 4.70
CA LYS A 372 -1.64 -29.84 4.92
C LYS A 372 -0.93 -28.50 5.01
N SER A 373 0.29 -28.49 5.56
CA SER A 373 1.11 -27.28 5.74
C SER A 373 2.18 -27.09 4.66
N HIS A 374 2.28 -28.03 3.72
CA HIS A 374 3.31 -28.01 2.69
C HIS A 374 3.14 -26.81 1.74
N PRO A 375 4.21 -26.05 1.42
CA PRO A 375 4.12 -24.85 0.58
C PRO A 375 3.50 -25.09 -0.80
N TYR A 376 3.67 -26.29 -1.37
CA TYR A 376 3.08 -26.65 -2.67
C TYR A 376 1.55 -26.64 -2.67
N LYS A 377 0.89 -26.80 -1.51
CA LYS A 377 -0.57 -26.86 -1.40
C LYS A 377 -1.26 -25.61 -1.99
N LYS A 378 -0.59 -24.45 -1.97
CA LYS A 378 -1.11 -23.20 -2.55
C LYS A 378 -1.27 -23.25 -4.07
N PHE A 379 -0.59 -24.16 -4.77
CA PHE A 379 -0.67 -24.34 -6.22
C PHE A 379 -1.71 -25.39 -6.64
N LEU A 380 -2.51 -25.88 -5.69
CA LEU A 380 -3.59 -26.83 -5.95
C LEU A 380 -4.94 -26.12 -5.84
N ASP A 381 -5.90 -26.52 -6.69
CA ASP A 381 -7.30 -26.07 -6.60
C ASP A 381 -8.08 -26.83 -5.51
N LYS A 382 -9.39 -26.56 -5.41
CA LYS A 382 -10.28 -27.15 -4.40
C LYS A 382 -10.44 -28.67 -4.59
N GLU A 383 -10.17 -29.16 -5.80
CA GLU A 383 -10.20 -30.56 -6.21
C GLU A 383 -8.82 -31.23 -6.19
N ASP A 384 -7.81 -30.59 -5.57
CA ASP A 384 -6.43 -31.06 -5.49
C ASP A 384 -5.72 -31.21 -6.85
N ARG A 385 -6.19 -30.50 -7.88
CA ARG A 385 -5.58 -30.44 -9.20
C ARG A 385 -4.63 -29.25 -9.29
N LYS A 386 -3.59 -29.37 -10.11
CA LYS A 386 -2.59 -28.31 -10.32
C LYS A 386 -3.24 -27.06 -10.93
N ASN A 387 -3.10 -25.92 -10.25
CA ASN A 387 -3.56 -24.62 -10.69
C ASN A 387 -2.41 -23.85 -11.35
N TRP A 388 -2.37 -23.88 -12.69
CA TRP A 388 -1.33 -23.21 -13.49
C TRP A 388 -1.35 -21.69 -13.34
N SER A 389 -2.52 -21.07 -13.21
CA SER A 389 -2.64 -19.61 -13.06
C SER A 389 -1.97 -19.10 -11.77
N VAL A 390 -2.06 -19.86 -10.68
CA VAL A 390 -1.40 -19.52 -9.40
C VAL A 390 0.11 -19.73 -9.49
N ILE A 391 0.58 -20.70 -10.29
CA ILE A 391 2.01 -20.89 -10.57
C ILE A 391 2.53 -19.71 -11.39
N ASP A 392 1.82 -19.30 -12.44
CA ASP A 392 2.18 -18.15 -13.26
C ASP A 392 2.21 -16.87 -12.42
N ASN A 393 1.25 -16.69 -11.51
CA ASN A 393 1.22 -15.59 -10.54
C ASN A 393 2.46 -15.58 -9.65
N TYR A 394 2.82 -16.72 -9.06
CA TYR A 394 3.98 -16.82 -8.18
C TYR A 394 5.29 -16.46 -8.89
N VAL A 395 5.44 -16.88 -10.15
CA VAL A 395 6.58 -16.50 -10.99
C VAL A 395 6.54 -14.99 -11.28
N ASP A 396 5.38 -14.45 -11.64
CA ASP A 396 5.22 -13.03 -11.95
C ASP A 396 5.56 -12.14 -10.74
N GLU A 397 4.97 -12.43 -9.58
CA GLU A 397 5.23 -11.72 -8.32
C GLU A 397 6.70 -11.81 -7.90
N GLY A 398 7.32 -12.98 -8.05
CA GLY A 398 8.73 -13.18 -7.74
C GLY A 398 9.65 -12.29 -8.59
N LEU A 399 9.32 -12.12 -9.88
CA LEU A 399 10.07 -11.21 -10.77
C LEU A 399 9.87 -9.75 -10.40
N VAL A 400 8.63 -9.34 -10.11
CA VAL A 400 8.34 -7.96 -9.68
C VAL A 400 9.08 -7.67 -8.37
N THR A 401 9.00 -8.57 -7.40
CA THR A 401 9.73 -8.46 -6.13
C THR A 401 11.24 -8.35 -6.35
N SER A 402 11.80 -9.15 -7.27
CA SER A 402 13.21 -9.09 -7.65
C SER A 402 13.60 -7.73 -8.25
N MET A 403 12.75 -7.12 -9.06
CA MET A 403 12.99 -5.78 -9.62
C MET A 403 13.08 -4.71 -8.52
N TYR A 404 12.28 -4.82 -7.47
CA TYR A 404 12.26 -3.88 -6.35
C TYR A 404 13.35 -4.11 -5.30
N ASN A 405 14.28 -5.05 -5.52
CA ASN A 405 15.47 -5.20 -4.70
C ASN A 405 16.32 -3.92 -4.67
N SER A 406 16.52 -3.29 -5.84
CA SER A 406 17.36 -2.09 -5.96
C SER A 406 16.95 -1.22 -7.14
N GLU A 407 17.42 0.04 -7.15
CA GLU A 407 17.22 0.98 -8.27
C GLU A 407 17.66 0.38 -9.61
N LYS A 408 18.81 -0.30 -9.60
CA LYS A 408 19.40 -0.91 -10.79
C LYS A 408 18.49 -1.99 -11.38
N GLU A 409 17.93 -2.85 -10.54
CA GLU A 409 17.10 -3.97 -11.01
C GLU A 409 15.76 -3.49 -11.58
N LEU A 410 15.11 -2.51 -10.95
CA LEU A 410 13.86 -1.94 -11.45
C LEU A 410 14.08 -1.16 -12.75
N ARG A 411 15.13 -0.34 -12.81
CA ARG A 411 15.52 0.36 -14.04
C ARG A 411 15.83 -0.63 -15.16
N GLY A 412 16.59 -1.69 -14.87
CA GLY A 412 16.84 -2.77 -15.82
C GLY A 412 15.55 -3.46 -16.28
N GLY A 413 14.55 -3.58 -15.40
CA GLY A 413 13.20 -4.04 -15.73
C GLY A 413 12.54 -3.17 -16.80
N TYR A 414 12.54 -1.85 -16.64
CA TYR A 414 12.03 -0.92 -17.64
C TYR A 414 12.77 -1.00 -18.97
N GLU A 415 14.10 -1.09 -18.93
CA GLU A 415 14.95 -1.15 -20.13
C GLU A 415 14.72 -2.46 -20.91
N ARG A 416 14.57 -3.61 -20.23
CA ARG A 416 14.27 -4.91 -20.87
C ARG A 416 12.91 -4.94 -21.58
N VAL A 417 11.91 -4.22 -21.07
CA VAL A 417 10.58 -4.14 -21.69
C VAL A 417 10.63 -3.41 -23.03
N GLY A 418 11.55 -2.44 -23.19
CA GLY A 418 11.72 -1.69 -24.44
C GLY A 418 10.57 -0.73 -24.80
N LEU A 419 9.58 -0.56 -23.92
CA LEU A 419 8.43 0.34 -24.11
C LEU A 419 8.63 1.73 -23.47
N TYR A 420 9.77 1.98 -22.84
CA TYR A 420 10.03 3.21 -22.08
C TYR A 420 11.35 3.86 -22.44
N LYS A 421 11.34 5.19 -22.54
CA LYS A 421 12.53 6.04 -22.53
C LYS A 421 12.72 6.54 -21.10
N VAL A 422 13.55 5.84 -20.32
CA VAL A 422 13.72 6.11 -18.89
C VAL A 422 14.65 7.32 -18.68
N VAL A 423 14.14 8.34 -18.00
CA VAL A 423 14.87 9.55 -17.63
C VAL A 423 15.03 9.56 -16.11
N PRO A 424 16.26 9.41 -15.58
CA PRO A 424 16.48 9.42 -14.13
C PRO A 424 16.31 10.83 -13.57
N VAL A 425 15.54 10.96 -12.50
CA VAL A 425 15.36 12.21 -11.75
C VAL A 425 16.24 12.15 -10.50
N LYS A 426 17.19 13.07 -10.40
CA LYS A 426 18.12 13.16 -9.26
C LYS A 426 17.45 13.80 -8.05
N GLY A 427 17.91 13.44 -6.84
CA GLY A 427 17.56 14.15 -5.60
C GLY A 427 16.50 13.50 -4.73
N GLY A 428 16.21 12.20 -4.94
CA GLY A 428 15.29 11.41 -4.12
C GLY A 428 15.93 10.71 -2.90
N TYR A 429 17.26 10.68 -2.78
CA TYR A 429 17.90 10.08 -1.59
C TYR A 429 18.20 11.14 -0.53
N TYR A 430 17.51 11.04 0.60
CA TYR A 430 17.62 11.95 1.74
C TYR A 430 18.44 11.27 2.85
N LYS A 431 19.58 11.85 3.22
CA LYS A 431 20.48 11.32 4.28
C LYS A 431 19.75 11.07 5.62
N ALA A 432 18.73 11.87 5.88
CA ALA A 432 17.84 11.78 7.04
C ALA A 432 16.98 10.50 7.03
N SER A 433 16.44 10.12 5.87
CA SER A 433 15.53 8.97 5.72
C SER A 433 16.22 7.61 5.71
N GLU A 434 17.50 7.55 5.34
CA GLU A 434 18.32 6.32 5.44
C GLU A 434 18.46 5.79 6.88
N LYS A 435 18.39 6.68 7.88
CA LYS A 435 18.36 6.30 9.30
C LYS A 435 16.95 5.92 9.78
N LEU A 436 15.88 6.46 9.18
CA LEU A 436 14.49 6.17 9.56
C LEU A 436 13.87 4.96 8.88
N ASP A 437 14.24 4.61 7.64
CA ASP A 437 13.74 3.40 6.96
C ASP A 437 14.17 2.13 7.72
N LYS A 438 15.33 2.17 8.39
CA LYS A 438 15.79 1.12 9.31
C LYS A 438 15.00 1.06 10.63
N LEU A 439 14.17 2.07 10.90
CA LEU A 439 13.38 2.24 12.12
C LEU A 439 11.87 2.20 11.85
N THR A 440 11.43 2.06 10.59
CA THR A 440 10.02 1.87 10.24
C THR A 440 9.51 0.63 10.94
N VAL A 441 8.55 0.84 11.84
CA VAL A 441 7.96 -0.20 12.67
C VAL A 441 7.01 -1.01 11.79
N PRO A 442 7.30 -2.29 11.45
CA PRO A 442 6.30 -3.14 10.83
C PRO A 442 5.02 -3.15 11.68
N SER A 443 3.87 -3.05 11.02
CA SER A 443 2.52 -2.99 11.61
C SER A 443 2.11 -4.21 12.47
N LYS A 444 3.04 -5.11 12.77
CA LYS A 444 2.85 -6.41 13.42
C LYS A 444 3.66 -6.62 14.71
N PHE A 445 4.04 -5.58 15.46
CA PHE A 445 4.62 -5.81 16.79
C PHE A 445 3.55 -6.12 17.85
N LYS A 446 3.82 -7.17 18.65
CA LYS A 446 2.92 -7.77 19.64
C LYS A 446 3.01 -7.13 21.04
N SER A 447 3.76 -6.03 21.26
CA SER A 447 3.82 -5.38 22.57
C SER A 447 3.96 -3.85 22.56
N ILE A 448 3.36 -3.19 23.57
CA ILE A 448 3.43 -1.73 23.82
C ILE A 448 4.89 -1.27 24.01
N LYS A 449 5.77 -2.15 24.53
CA LYS A 449 7.17 -1.86 24.78
C LYS A 449 7.98 -1.68 23.50
N GLU A 450 7.77 -2.56 22.52
CA GLU A 450 8.46 -2.51 21.22
C GLU A 450 8.07 -1.25 20.43
N LYS A 451 6.77 -0.89 20.46
CA LYS A 451 6.27 0.37 19.87
C LYS A 451 7.02 1.58 20.43
N LYS A 452 7.14 1.68 21.76
CA LYS A 452 7.82 2.81 22.42
C LYS A 452 9.32 2.83 22.16
N LYS A 453 9.96 1.66 22.13
CA LYS A 453 11.38 1.54 21.80
C LYS A 453 11.66 2.12 20.42
N ALA A 454 10.85 1.74 19.43
CA ALA A 454 11.02 2.25 18.08
C ALA A 454 10.78 3.76 17.97
N ILE A 455 9.78 4.31 18.67
CA ILE A 455 9.56 5.77 18.70
C ILE A 455 10.79 6.49 19.27
N VAL A 456 11.38 6.00 20.36
CA VAL A 456 12.59 6.59 20.97
C VAL A 456 13.79 6.52 20.03
N GLU A 457 13.96 5.41 19.31
CA GLU A 457 15.04 5.27 18.32
C GLU A 457 14.84 6.22 17.13
N GLN A 458 13.59 6.44 16.68
CA GLN A 458 13.27 7.43 15.65
C GLN A 458 13.54 8.86 16.11
N LEU A 459 13.21 9.20 17.36
CA LEU A 459 13.49 10.53 17.93
C LEU A 459 15.00 10.82 18.02
N GLU A 460 15.84 9.83 18.33
CA GLU A 460 17.30 10.00 18.28
C GLU A 460 17.82 10.12 16.85
N ALA A 461 17.23 9.40 15.90
CA ALA A 461 17.63 9.46 14.50
C ALA A 461 17.34 10.83 13.85
N ILE A 462 16.27 11.52 14.27
CA ILE A 462 15.90 12.86 13.77
C ILE A 462 16.61 14.02 14.50
N LYS A 463 17.47 13.74 15.49
CA LYS A 463 18.06 14.77 16.36
C LYS A 463 18.88 15.82 15.60
N ASP A 464 19.59 15.37 14.56
CA ASP A 464 20.51 16.16 13.72
C ASP A 464 19.87 16.65 12.40
N MET A 465 18.54 16.55 12.27
CA MET A 465 17.82 16.99 11.06
C MET A 465 17.62 18.50 11.01
N ASP A 466 17.35 19.00 9.80
CA ASP A 466 16.89 20.37 9.59
C ASP A 466 15.60 20.68 10.37
N THR A 467 15.46 21.94 10.78
CA THR A 467 14.52 22.37 11.83
C THR A 467 13.06 22.11 11.46
N GLU A 468 12.69 22.27 10.19
CA GLU A 468 11.31 22.13 9.73
C GLU A 468 10.89 20.66 9.61
N LEU A 469 11.75 19.83 9.01
CA LEU A 469 11.55 18.37 8.90
C LEU A 469 11.53 17.71 10.27
N LYS A 470 12.45 18.09 11.16
CA LYS A 470 12.49 17.61 12.54
C LYS A 470 11.16 17.86 13.25
N ARG A 471 10.55 19.02 13.03
CA ARG A 471 9.27 19.38 13.64
C ARG A 471 8.11 18.52 13.12
N GLN A 472 8.01 18.34 11.80
CA GLN A 472 6.94 17.53 11.20
C GLN A 472 6.99 16.06 11.64
N TRP A 473 8.19 15.45 11.64
CA TRP A 473 8.38 14.07 12.10
C TRP A 473 8.09 13.92 13.60
N ARG A 474 8.58 14.86 14.42
CA ARG A 474 8.28 14.91 15.84
C ARG A 474 6.77 14.99 16.09
N ASP A 475 6.05 15.85 15.36
CA ASP A 475 4.61 16.05 15.55
C ASP A 475 3.82 14.78 15.15
N SER A 476 4.26 14.05 14.12
CA SER A 476 3.70 12.73 13.75
C SER A 476 3.92 11.67 14.85
N LEU A 477 5.12 11.61 15.42
CA LEU A 477 5.44 10.71 16.54
C LEU A 477 4.66 11.10 17.80
N HIS A 478 4.49 12.41 18.05
CA HIS A 478 3.75 12.93 19.18
C HIS A 478 2.26 12.56 19.09
N ALA A 479 1.66 12.65 17.90
CA ALA A 479 0.30 12.17 17.67
C ALA A 479 0.14 10.65 17.96
N THR A 480 1.21 9.87 17.81
CA THR A 480 1.20 8.41 17.99
C THR A 480 1.32 7.97 19.46
N ASP A 481 2.19 8.62 20.24
CA ASP A 481 2.35 8.40 21.69
C ASP A 481 2.93 9.68 22.34
N PRO A 482 2.08 10.62 22.79
CA PRO A 482 2.53 11.88 23.37
C PRO A 482 3.44 11.68 24.59
N CYS A 483 3.16 10.65 25.38
CA CYS A 483 3.83 10.40 26.65
C CYS A 483 5.30 10.01 26.43
N ILE A 484 5.60 9.17 25.43
CA ILE A 484 6.99 8.75 25.18
C ILE A 484 7.82 9.84 24.50
N VAL A 485 7.20 10.65 23.63
CA VAL A 485 7.87 11.80 22.98
C VAL A 485 8.23 12.85 24.02
N GLU A 486 7.28 13.24 24.87
CA GLU A 486 7.56 14.19 25.97
C GLU A 486 8.60 13.64 26.97
N ALA A 487 8.55 12.33 27.26
CA ALA A 487 9.53 11.69 28.12
C ALA A 487 10.93 11.76 27.52
N HIS A 488 11.07 11.56 26.21
CA HIS A 488 12.36 11.60 25.52
C HIS A 488 12.98 12.99 25.58
N GLU A 489 12.19 14.03 25.36
CA GLU A 489 12.64 15.43 25.42
C GLU A 489 13.04 15.85 26.84
N LEU A 490 12.35 15.32 27.85
CA LEU A 490 12.57 15.70 29.24
C LEU A 490 13.67 14.88 29.93
N LEU A 491 13.70 13.57 29.70
CA LEU A 491 14.55 12.61 30.41
C LEU A 491 15.72 12.08 29.56
N GLY A 492 15.60 12.10 28.23
CA GLY A 492 16.55 11.50 27.30
C GLY A 492 16.41 9.97 27.17
N LYS A 493 16.94 9.43 26.07
CA LYS A 493 16.86 7.99 25.73
C LYS A 493 17.40 7.07 26.83
N GLU A 494 18.57 7.36 27.37
CA GLU A 494 19.26 6.49 28.35
C GLU A 494 18.42 6.25 29.61
N VAL A 495 17.69 7.27 30.07
CA VAL A 495 16.84 7.16 31.26
C VAL A 495 15.61 6.31 30.94
N ILE A 496 15.00 6.49 29.78
CA ILE A 496 13.83 5.71 29.35
C ILE A 496 14.17 4.21 29.21
N GLU A 497 15.35 3.90 28.66
CA GLU A 497 15.85 2.53 28.55
C GLU A 497 16.04 1.87 29.92
N LYS A 498 16.62 2.58 30.89
CA LYS A 498 16.76 2.11 32.28
C LYS A 498 15.41 1.86 32.96
N LEU A 499 14.38 2.62 32.60
CA LEU A 499 13.01 2.44 33.10
C LEU A 499 12.23 1.33 32.36
N ALA A 500 12.89 0.63 31.42
CA ALA A 500 12.36 -0.47 30.63
C ALA A 500 11.03 -0.14 29.92
N TYR A 501 10.83 1.12 29.53
CA TYR A 501 9.63 1.63 28.86
C TYR A 501 8.32 1.50 29.68
N SER A 502 8.41 1.36 31.01
CA SER A 502 7.23 1.31 31.88
C SER A 502 6.53 2.65 32.00
N ASN A 503 5.22 2.70 31.66
CA ASN A 503 4.42 3.93 31.71
C ASN A 503 4.43 4.60 33.09
N GLN A 504 4.24 3.81 34.14
CA GLN A 504 4.19 4.32 35.51
C GLN A 504 5.55 4.93 35.91
N LYS A 505 6.63 4.18 35.71
CA LYS A 505 7.99 4.62 36.08
C LYS A 505 8.44 5.84 35.28
N ILE A 506 8.08 5.91 34.00
CA ILE A 506 8.37 7.07 33.15
C ILE A 506 7.62 8.31 33.65
N LYS A 507 6.32 8.20 33.91
CA LYS A 507 5.54 9.34 34.44
C LYS A 507 6.08 9.84 35.78
N GLU A 508 6.42 8.93 36.69
CA GLU A 508 7.05 9.27 37.97
C GLU A 508 8.39 10.02 37.76
N ALA A 509 9.25 9.52 36.87
CA ALA A 509 10.52 10.18 36.53
C ALA A 509 10.32 11.56 35.89
N MET A 510 9.34 11.72 34.99
CA MET A 510 8.99 12.99 34.37
C MET A 510 8.51 14.02 35.41
N ILE A 511 7.71 13.60 36.39
CA ILE A 511 7.24 14.48 37.48
C ILE A 511 8.42 14.97 38.31
N VAL A 512 9.33 14.06 38.69
CA VAL A 512 10.53 14.40 39.47
C VAL A 512 11.44 15.36 38.69
N GLU A 513 11.65 15.12 37.40
CA GLU A 513 12.52 15.96 36.57
C GLU A 513 11.92 17.36 36.31
N ARG A 514 10.62 17.45 36.01
CA ARG A 514 9.92 18.75 35.89
C ARG A 514 10.03 19.56 37.19
N TYR A 515 9.90 18.91 38.34
CA TYR A 515 10.06 19.57 39.63
C TYR A 515 11.50 20.03 39.86
N LYS A 516 12.50 19.18 39.62
CA LYS A 516 13.92 19.56 39.74
C LYS A 516 14.21 20.79 38.89
N ARG A 517 13.78 20.84 37.63
CA ARG A 517 13.99 22.03 36.78
C ARG A 517 13.33 23.29 37.35
N LYS A 518 12.18 23.18 38.02
CA LYS A 518 11.49 24.29 38.70
C LYS A 518 12.14 24.70 40.03
N THR A 519 12.61 23.77 40.86
CA THR A 519 13.29 24.09 42.14
C THR A 519 14.76 24.46 41.99
N THR A 520 15.38 24.06 40.89
CA THR A 520 16.73 24.51 40.48
C THR A 520 16.67 25.74 39.58
N SER A 521 15.47 26.32 39.39
CA SER A 521 15.33 27.58 38.68
C SER A 521 16.10 28.69 39.42
N THR A 522 16.74 29.57 38.65
CA THR A 522 17.54 30.67 39.20
C THR A 522 16.74 31.49 40.21
N ALA A 523 15.45 31.73 39.92
CA ALA A 523 14.54 32.47 40.79
C ALA A 523 14.28 31.81 42.16
N PHE A 524 14.10 30.49 42.22
CA PHE A 524 13.91 29.78 43.50
C PHE A 524 15.19 29.82 44.34
N ILE A 525 16.34 29.60 43.70
CA ILE A 525 17.66 29.63 44.37
C ILE A 525 17.98 31.04 44.88
N GLU A 526 17.75 32.07 44.07
CA GLU A 526 17.98 33.48 44.46
C GLU A 526 17.07 33.91 45.61
N LEU A 527 15.78 33.56 45.59
CA LEU A 527 14.88 33.87 46.70
C LEU A 527 15.30 33.16 48.00
N MET A 528 15.74 31.90 47.91
CA MET A 528 16.29 31.18 49.06
C MET A 528 17.56 31.84 49.61
N LYS A 529 18.48 32.29 48.74
CA LYS A 529 19.72 33.00 49.13
C LYS A 529 19.50 34.43 49.64
N ASN A 530 18.50 35.13 49.11
CA ASN A 530 18.11 36.45 49.60
C ASN A 530 17.42 36.40 50.96
N THR A 531 16.78 35.27 51.28
CA THR A 531 16.04 35.11 52.54
C THR A 531 16.91 34.52 53.66
N PHE A 532 17.85 33.64 53.31
CA PHE A 532 18.70 32.93 54.25
C PHE A 532 20.18 33.25 54.03
N HIS A 533 20.82 33.82 55.05
CA HIS A 533 22.20 34.31 54.97
C HIS A 533 23.18 33.41 55.72
N VAL A 534 24.36 33.23 55.15
CA VAL A 534 25.48 32.52 55.79
C VAL A 534 25.91 33.30 57.04
N GLY A 535 26.15 32.59 58.15
CA GLY A 535 26.50 33.19 59.44
C GLY A 535 25.30 33.61 60.30
N ALA A 536 24.07 33.47 59.80
CA ALA A 536 22.86 33.78 60.57
C ALA A 536 22.23 32.53 61.21
N LYS A 537 21.47 32.75 62.29
CA LYS A 537 20.69 31.73 63.01
C LYS A 537 19.21 31.94 62.77
N TYR A 538 18.51 30.91 62.35
CA TYR A 538 17.07 30.96 62.09
C TYR A 538 16.32 29.92 62.93
N GLU A 539 15.24 30.33 63.59
CA GLU A 539 14.36 29.41 64.33
C GLU A 539 13.77 28.36 63.38
N VAL A 540 13.74 27.09 63.82
CA VAL A 540 13.30 25.94 63.01
C VAL A 540 11.90 26.15 62.41
N GLU A 541 10.97 26.68 63.20
CA GLU A 541 9.60 26.95 62.75
C GLU A 541 9.56 28.05 61.69
N ARG A 542 10.34 29.12 61.88
CA ARG A 542 10.47 30.20 60.91
C ARG A 542 11.08 29.71 59.59
N VAL A 543 12.10 28.86 59.63
CA VAL A 543 12.70 28.27 58.41
C VAL A 543 11.65 27.50 57.62
N LYS A 544 10.87 26.64 58.29
CA LYS A 544 9.82 25.84 57.65
C LYS A 544 8.75 26.72 57.00
N THR A 545 8.22 27.70 57.71
CA THR A 545 7.15 28.59 57.19
C THR A 545 7.65 29.45 56.03
N THR A 546 8.91 29.89 56.09
CA THR A 546 9.54 30.68 55.03
C THR A 546 9.72 29.88 53.74
N ILE A 547 10.17 28.62 53.83
CA ILE A 547 10.30 27.74 52.67
C ILE A 547 8.92 27.49 52.03
N LEU A 548 7.89 27.23 52.85
CA LEU A 548 6.51 27.07 52.35
C LEU A 548 6.00 28.34 51.64
N SER A 549 6.30 29.53 52.17
CA SER A 549 5.92 30.79 51.52
C SER A 549 6.65 31.02 50.19
N ILE A 550 7.91 30.59 50.05
CA ILE A 550 8.64 30.68 48.78
C ILE A 550 8.04 29.71 47.75
N HIS A 551 7.66 28.50 48.17
CA HIS A 551 6.93 27.55 47.35
C HIS A 551 5.59 28.12 46.84
N GLU A 552 4.83 28.78 47.71
CA GLU A 552 3.56 29.42 47.36
C GLU A 552 3.75 30.61 46.40
N LYS A 553 4.74 31.48 46.65
CA LYS A 553 5.05 32.65 45.80
C LYS A 553 5.44 32.28 44.37
N LEU A 554 6.04 31.12 44.18
CA LEU A 554 6.49 30.64 42.87
C LEU A 554 5.54 29.61 42.24
N ASP A 555 4.39 29.34 42.87
CA ASP A 555 3.42 28.32 42.44
C ASP A 555 4.06 26.92 42.26
N ILE A 556 4.86 26.50 43.26
CA ILE A 556 5.57 25.21 43.28
C ILE A 556 5.08 24.37 44.45
N ALA A 557 4.32 23.30 44.20
CA ALA A 557 3.88 22.36 45.23
C ALA A 557 5.04 21.46 45.76
N PRO A 558 5.20 21.28 47.09
CA PRO A 558 6.28 20.47 47.65
C PRO A 558 6.03 18.95 47.54
N LEU A 559 7.01 18.19 47.02
CA LEU A 559 6.94 16.72 46.83
C LEU A 559 6.92 15.90 48.12
N ARG A 560 7.50 16.45 49.19
CA ARG A 560 7.61 15.82 50.51
C ARG A 560 7.24 16.85 51.58
N LYS A 561 6.92 16.38 52.78
CA LYS A 561 6.62 17.25 53.91
C LYS A 561 7.79 18.22 54.15
N VAL A 562 7.55 19.51 53.92
CA VAL A 562 8.56 20.55 54.17
C VAL A 562 8.88 20.59 55.66
N THR A 563 10.16 20.41 55.96
CA THR A 563 10.72 20.59 57.31
C THR A 563 11.79 21.67 57.28
N ALA A 564 12.25 22.13 58.45
CA ALA A 564 13.36 23.07 58.51
C ALA A 564 14.64 22.52 57.85
N HIS A 565 14.81 21.20 57.81
CA HIS A 565 15.96 20.54 57.19
C HIS A 565 15.92 20.54 55.66
N THR A 566 14.80 20.93 55.03
CA THR A 566 14.70 21.11 53.57
C THR A 566 15.68 22.18 53.09
N ILE A 567 16.04 23.15 53.94
CA ILE A 567 17.08 24.15 53.65
C ILE A 567 18.45 23.51 53.35
N ASN A 568 18.68 22.27 53.81
CA ASN A 568 19.95 21.57 53.60
C ASN A 568 20.19 21.16 52.14
N GLU A 569 19.18 21.27 51.27
CA GLU A 569 19.38 21.06 49.83
C GLU A 569 20.26 22.17 49.22
N LEU A 570 20.22 23.39 49.78
CA LEU A 570 20.92 24.57 49.26
C LEU A 570 21.96 25.16 50.23
N PHE A 571 21.96 24.75 51.50
CA PHE A 571 22.87 25.25 52.53
C PHE A 571 23.42 24.12 53.40
N GLU A 572 24.60 24.31 53.98
CA GLU A 572 25.08 23.47 55.08
C GLU A 572 24.65 24.13 56.39
N THR A 573 23.91 23.40 57.23
CA THR A 573 23.42 23.93 58.50
C THR A 573 23.88 23.10 59.70
N ARG A 574 24.00 23.75 60.85
CA ARG A 574 24.30 23.14 62.15
C ARG A 574 23.19 23.48 63.14
N GLU A 575 22.74 22.50 63.92
CA GLU A 575 21.75 22.74 64.97
C GLU A 575 22.32 23.66 66.06
N THR A 576 21.49 24.62 66.49
CA THR A 576 21.84 25.58 67.53
C THR A 576 20.60 26.01 68.30
N TRP A 577 20.77 26.92 69.26
CA TRP A 577 19.70 27.49 70.05
C TRP A 577 19.71 29.02 69.96
N VAL A 578 18.53 29.63 69.96
CA VAL A 578 18.34 31.08 70.00
C VAL A 578 17.48 31.46 71.21
N GLY A 579 17.78 32.59 71.85
CA GLY A 579 17.07 33.09 73.04
C GLY A 579 17.83 32.96 74.38
N LYS A 580 17.32 33.62 75.43
CA LYS A 580 17.88 33.59 76.80
C LYS A 580 17.73 32.18 77.41
N ALA A 581 18.61 31.81 78.35
CA ALA A 581 18.72 30.44 78.90
C ALA A 581 17.39 29.82 79.38
N SER A 582 16.46 30.63 79.88
CA SER A 582 15.13 30.20 80.34
C SER A 582 14.05 30.06 79.24
N LYS A 583 14.32 30.46 77.99
CA LYS A 583 13.40 30.39 76.83
C LYS A 583 14.14 30.09 75.51
N ARG A 584 15.06 29.12 75.52
CA ARG A 584 15.81 28.74 74.31
C ARG A 584 14.92 28.00 73.33
N LYS A 585 14.95 28.40 72.07
CA LYS A 585 14.27 27.72 70.96
C LYS A 585 15.28 27.08 70.01
N ARG A 586 14.89 25.95 69.40
CA ARG A 586 15.72 25.26 68.39
C ARG A 586 15.87 26.13 67.15
N ALA A 587 17.09 26.23 66.65
CA ALA A 587 17.43 27.00 65.47
C ALA A 587 18.45 26.26 64.60
N LEU A 588 18.56 26.67 63.34
CA LEU A 588 19.59 26.24 62.41
C LEU A 588 20.54 27.42 62.17
N TYR A 589 21.82 27.18 62.37
CA TYR A 589 22.90 28.08 61.98
C TYR A 589 23.36 27.71 60.58
N ILE A 590 23.37 28.68 59.67
CA ILE A 590 23.80 28.47 58.28
C ILE A 590 25.32 28.63 58.22
N VAL A 591 26.02 27.52 58.00
CA VAL A 591 27.48 27.42 58.02
C VAL A 591 28.06 27.93 56.69
N LYS A 592 27.50 27.46 55.57
CA LYS A 592 27.87 27.90 54.22
C LYS A 592 26.73 27.61 53.23
N ALA A 593 26.68 28.33 52.13
CA ALA A 593 25.81 27.98 51.01
C ALA A 593 26.41 26.78 50.26
N LYS A 594 25.56 25.87 49.80
CA LYS A 594 25.93 24.82 48.84
C LYS A 594 25.85 25.44 47.45
N VAL A 595 26.91 26.18 47.10
CA VAL A 595 27.32 26.33 45.70
C VAL A 595 28.64 25.59 45.59
#